data_AF-A0A7S1A621-F1
#
_entry.id   AF-A0A7S1A621-F1
#
_cell.length_a   1.000
_cell.length_b   1.000
_cell.length_c   1.000
_cell.angle_alpha   90.00
_cell.angle_beta   90.00
_cell.angle_gamma   90.00
#
_symmetry.space_group_name_H-M   'P 1'
#
loop_
_entity.id
_entity.type
_entity.pdbx_description
1 polymer ?
#
loop_
_entity_poly.entity_id
_entity_poly.type
_entity_poly.pdbx_seq_one_letter_code
_entity_poly.pdbx_strand_id
1 'polypeptide(L)'
;HMTCRKPGGCGHEFCWICMKDWKTHKACNALEENQTQNEAGHQSELRRFAHFYERFLAHQRAEQYAATTHTTRMRNLAALLAEVHNLKVHDFCFLTEGVAQVRDSRRFLKWTYAHGFFTTFTADQRQLFEFHQAQLEGTLERLSDLLENHNFETYFSPETESYVPFYNVRQQAMSLTGVVGKFFAHLQEAIEQDTLFTV
;
A
#
# COMPACT_ATOMS: atom_id res chain seq x y z
N HIS A 1 4.46 5.68 2.57
CA HIS A 1 4.80 7.12 2.72
C HIS A 1 5.29 7.41 4.14
N MET A 2 6.33 8.21 4.35
CA MET A 2 6.74 8.66 5.69
C MET A 2 7.02 10.17 5.74
N THR A 3 6.75 10.77 6.89
CA THR A 3 7.02 12.18 7.17
C THR A 3 7.89 12.31 8.42
N CYS A 4 8.96 13.12 8.35
CA CYS A 4 9.77 13.48 9.51
C CYS A 4 8.99 14.48 10.40
N ARG A 5 8.23 13.98 11.38
CA ARG A 5 7.21 14.76 12.10
C ARG A 5 7.83 15.83 13.02
N LYS A 6 7.22 17.03 13.03
CA LYS A 6 7.48 18.13 13.98
C LYS A 6 6.95 17.78 15.39
N PRO A 7 7.44 18.40 16.49
CA PRO A 7 8.40 19.53 16.56
C PRO A 7 9.88 19.15 16.44
N GLY A 8 10.25 17.88 16.58
CA GLY A 8 11.66 17.42 16.52
C GLY A 8 12.19 17.07 15.13
N GLY A 9 11.32 16.96 14.12
CA GLY A 9 11.66 16.62 12.75
C GLY A 9 11.60 17.82 11.79
N CYS A 10 12.19 17.65 10.59
CA CYS A 10 12.28 18.70 9.58
C CYS A 10 11.01 18.87 8.72
N GLY A 11 10.04 17.97 8.83
CA GLY A 11 8.83 17.97 7.99
C GLY A 11 9.02 17.38 6.58
N HIS A 12 10.20 16.86 6.25
CA HIS A 12 10.45 16.23 4.96
C HIS A 12 9.66 14.92 4.79
N GLU A 13 9.18 14.67 3.58
CA GLU A 13 8.39 13.50 3.20
C GLU A 13 9.20 12.63 2.24
N PHE A 14 9.29 11.33 2.52
CA PHE A 14 10.13 10.40 1.76
C PHE A 14 9.51 9.00 1.67
N CYS A 15 9.98 8.23 0.69
CA CYS A 15 9.66 6.82 0.59
C CYS A 15 10.51 6.01 1.57
N TRP A 16 9.89 5.28 2.50
CA TRP A 16 10.61 4.45 3.48
C TRP A 16 11.45 3.31 2.85
N ILE A 17 11.14 2.90 1.63
CA ILE A 17 11.85 1.82 0.94
C ILE A 17 13.12 2.35 0.27
N CYS A 18 12.99 3.34 -0.61
CA CYS A 18 14.11 3.82 -1.41
C CYS A 18 14.75 5.13 -0.91
N MET A 19 14.21 5.71 0.18
CA MET A 19 14.64 6.97 0.79
C MET A 19 14.60 8.20 -0.14
N LYS A 20 14.01 8.09 -1.33
CA LYS A 20 13.82 9.21 -2.28
C LYS A 20 12.67 10.13 -1.82
N ASP A 21 12.75 11.39 -2.22
CA ASP A 21 11.75 12.44 -1.95
C ASP A 21 10.35 12.01 -2.41
N TRP A 22 9.36 12.15 -1.53
CA TRP A 22 8.00 11.66 -1.81
C TRP A 22 7.26 12.49 -2.86
N LYS A 23 7.53 13.80 -2.97
CA LYS A 23 6.82 14.69 -3.90
C LYS A 23 7.10 14.35 -5.35
N THR A 24 8.30 13.85 -5.63
CA THR A 24 8.72 13.42 -6.97
C THR A 24 8.68 11.91 -7.17
N HIS A 25 8.33 11.15 -6.13
CA HIS A 25 8.30 9.71 -6.17
C HIS A 25 7.11 9.21 -7.02
N LYS A 26 7.42 8.43 -8.07
CA LYS A 26 6.39 7.76 -8.89
C LYS A 26 6.28 6.29 -8.51
N ALA A 27 7.38 5.55 -8.67
CA ALA A 27 7.49 4.15 -8.33
C ALA A 27 8.95 3.81 -8.00
N CYS A 28 9.18 2.82 -7.16
CA CYS A 28 10.53 2.32 -6.85
C CYS A 28 10.61 0.79 -6.83
N ASN A 29 9.63 0.12 -7.42
CA ASN A 29 9.55 -1.34 -7.48
C ASN A 29 10.51 -1.95 -8.52
N ALA A 30 10.71 -1.28 -9.65
CA ALA A 30 11.62 -1.71 -10.71
C ALA A 30 13.10 -1.63 -10.28
N LEU A 31 13.91 -2.61 -10.70
CA LEU A 31 15.36 -2.59 -10.51
C LEU A 31 16.02 -1.80 -11.65
N GLU A 32 16.78 -0.74 -11.33
CA GLU A 32 17.47 0.06 -12.33
C GLU A 32 18.69 -0.69 -12.91
N GLU A 33 18.58 -1.23 -14.14
CA GLU A 33 19.63 -2.06 -14.77
C GLU A 33 20.98 -1.33 -14.95
N ASN A 34 20.96 -0.01 -15.21
CA ASN A 34 22.17 0.81 -15.37
C ASN A 34 23.07 0.83 -14.12
N GLN A 35 22.51 0.54 -12.93
CA GLN A 35 23.29 0.47 -11.69
C GLN A 35 24.04 -0.85 -11.54
N THR A 36 23.69 -1.88 -12.33
CA THR A 36 24.26 -3.23 -12.23
C THR A 36 25.27 -3.57 -13.34
N GLN A 37 25.22 -2.87 -14.48
CA GLN A 37 26.06 -3.16 -15.65
C GLN A 37 27.55 -2.85 -15.46
N ASN A 38 27.91 -1.95 -14.55
CA ASN A 38 29.31 -1.54 -14.31
C ASN A 38 30.01 -2.35 -13.22
N GLU A 39 29.39 -3.42 -12.72
CA GLU A 39 29.84 -4.13 -11.52
C GLU A 39 30.24 -5.57 -11.82
N ALA A 40 31.23 -6.09 -11.09
CA ALA A 40 31.60 -7.50 -11.21
C ALA A 40 30.39 -8.40 -10.90
N GLY A 41 30.24 -9.53 -11.60
CA GLY A 41 29.03 -10.35 -11.56
C GLY A 41 28.54 -10.80 -10.17
N HIS A 42 29.42 -10.91 -9.17
CA HIS A 42 28.99 -11.21 -7.80
C HIS A 42 28.34 -10.01 -7.09
N GLN A 43 28.77 -8.79 -7.40
CA GLN A 43 28.20 -7.56 -6.81
C GLN A 43 26.83 -7.23 -7.40
N SER A 44 26.63 -7.47 -8.71
CA SER A 44 25.33 -7.26 -9.37
C SER A 44 24.26 -8.21 -8.84
N GLU A 45 24.56 -9.49 -8.65
CA GLU A 45 23.60 -10.47 -8.10
C GLU A 45 23.23 -10.18 -6.64
N LEU A 46 24.19 -9.76 -5.81
CA LEU A 46 23.92 -9.36 -4.42
C LEU A 46 22.99 -8.14 -4.35
N ARG A 47 23.17 -7.16 -5.24
CA ARG A 47 22.29 -5.98 -5.31
C ARG A 47 20.90 -6.33 -5.80
N ARG A 48 20.81 -7.18 -6.81
CA ARG A 48 19.54 -7.72 -7.28
C ARG A 48 18.80 -8.40 -6.12
N PHE A 49 19.47 -9.29 -5.40
CA PHE A 49 18.87 -9.93 -4.22
C PHE A 49 18.42 -8.92 -3.17
N ALA A 50 19.28 -7.96 -2.79
CA ALA A 50 18.95 -6.94 -1.80
C ALA A 50 17.70 -6.13 -2.20
N HIS A 51 17.60 -5.70 -3.46
CA HIS A 51 16.46 -4.93 -3.97
C HIS A 51 15.12 -5.65 -3.75
N PHE A 52 15.03 -6.91 -4.15
CA PHE A 52 13.79 -7.69 -4.01
C PHE A 52 13.54 -8.07 -2.55
N TYR A 53 14.58 -8.45 -1.81
CA TYR A 53 14.45 -8.89 -0.42
C TYR A 53 14.03 -7.75 0.52
N GLU A 54 14.57 -6.54 0.35
CA GLU A 54 14.18 -5.38 1.16
C GLU A 54 12.71 -5.01 0.96
N ARG A 55 12.21 -5.08 -0.29
CA ARG A 55 10.80 -4.82 -0.63
C ARG A 55 9.88 -5.91 -0.11
N PHE A 56 10.30 -7.17 -0.20
CA PHE A 56 9.62 -8.29 0.47
C PHE A 56 9.48 -8.01 1.99
N LEU A 57 10.57 -7.67 2.66
CA LEU A 57 10.56 -7.39 4.10
C LEU A 57 9.77 -6.14 4.47
N ALA A 58 9.76 -5.12 3.61
CA ALA A 58 8.94 -3.92 3.79
C ALA A 58 7.45 -4.28 3.78
N HIS A 59 6.99 -5.02 2.77
CA HIS A 59 5.59 -5.47 2.70
C HIS A 59 5.23 -6.46 3.82
N GLN A 60 6.14 -7.34 4.23
CA GLN A 60 5.92 -8.23 5.37
C GLN A 60 5.68 -7.46 6.68
N ARG A 61 6.50 -6.44 6.95
CA ARG A 61 6.32 -5.60 8.15
C ARG A 61 5.04 -4.78 8.08
N ALA A 62 4.73 -4.21 6.92
CA ALA A 62 3.49 -3.48 6.69
C ALA A 62 2.24 -4.38 6.82
N GLU A 63 2.29 -5.61 6.33
CA GLU A 63 1.25 -6.64 6.50
C GLU A 63 1.03 -6.94 7.98
N GLN A 64 2.09 -7.17 8.75
CA GLN A 64 2.00 -7.46 10.19
C GLN A 64 1.37 -6.29 10.95
N TYR A 65 1.78 -5.06 10.65
CA TYR A 65 1.19 -3.85 11.24
C TYR A 65 -0.30 -3.72 10.88
N ALA A 66 -0.66 -3.94 9.61
CA ALA A 66 -2.03 -3.88 9.13
C ALA A 66 -2.91 -4.94 9.81
N ALA A 67 -2.42 -6.17 9.94
CA ALA A 67 -3.13 -7.30 10.54
C ALA A 67 -3.36 -7.16 12.05
N THR A 68 -2.49 -6.41 12.74
CA THR A 68 -2.52 -6.25 14.20
C THR A 68 -3.00 -4.84 14.57
N THR A 69 -2.07 -3.90 14.74
CA THR A 69 -2.33 -2.55 15.25
C THR A 69 -3.40 -1.82 14.46
N HIS A 70 -3.30 -1.81 13.12
CA HIS A 70 -4.23 -1.04 12.30
C HIS A 70 -5.64 -1.64 12.31
N THR A 71 -5.75 -2.96 12.15
CA THR A 71 -7.04 -3.68 12.22
C THR A 71 -7.72 -3.46 13.58
N THR A 72 -6.98 -3.57 14.69
CA THR A 72 -7.52 -3.31 16.03
C THR A 72 -8.01 -1.88 16.17
N ARG A 73 -7.24 -0.88 15.71
CA ARG A 73 -7.65 0.53 15.73
C ARG A 73 -8.94 0.77 14.95
N MET A 74 -9.05 0.24 13.73
CA MET A 74 -10.25 0.40 12.90
C MET A 74 -11.47 -0.31 13.49
N ARG A 75 -11.29 -1.48 14.11
CA ARG A 75 -12.38 -2.17 14.84
C ARG A 75 -12.85 -1.40 16.06
N ASN A 76 -11.93 -0.86 16.85
CA ASN A 76 -12.28 -0.04 18.02
C ASN A 76 -13.03 1.22 17.61
N LEU A 77 -12.59 1.88 16.53
CA LEU A 77 -13.29 3.02 15.96
C LEU A 77 -14.69 2.62 15.47
N ALA A 78 -14.83 1.51 14.73
CA ALA A 78 -16.13 1.01 14.29
C ALA A 78 -17.08 0.71 15.47
N ALA A 79 -16.57 0.11 16.55
CA ALA A 79 -17.34 -0.15 17.77
C ALA A 79 -17.79 1.17 18.44
N LEU A 80 -16.89 2.15 18.55
CA LEU A 80 -17.22 3.49 19.08
C LEU A 80 -18.34 4.15 18.27
N LEU A 81 -18.27 4.08 16.93
CA LEU A 81 -19.29 4.64 16.04
C LEU A 81 -20.65 3.97 16.20
N ALA A 82 -20.67 2.67 16.45
CA ALA A 82 -21.89 1.92 16.70
C ALA A 82 -22.49 2.23 18.08
N GLU A 83 -21.68 2.16 19.14
CA GLU A 83 -22.15 2.19 20.53
C GLU A 83 -22.41 3.61 21.05
N VAL A 84 -21.53 4.57 20.72
CA VAL A 84 -21.59 5.94 21.25
C VAL A 84 -22.34 6.87 20.30
N HIS A 85 -22.11 6.75 19.00
CA HIS A 85 -22.71 7.63 18.00
C HIS A 85 -23.95 7.05 17.32
N ASN A 86 -24.36 5.82 17.67
CA ASN A 86 -25.55 5.13 17.17
C ASN A 86 -25.63 5.10 15.63
N LEU A 87 -24.47 5.04 14.96
CA LEU A 87 -24.39 4.88 13.52
C LEU A 87 -24.69 3.43 13.13
N LYS A 88 -25.19 3.23 11.91
CA LYS A 88 -25.48 1.89 11.40
C LYS A 88 -24.21 1.29 10.79
N VAL A 89 -24.14 -0.03 10.75
CA VAL A 89 -22.98 -0.77 10.20
C VAL A 89 -22.54 -0.25 8.82
N HIS A 90 -23.47 0.07 7.92
CA HIS A 90 -23.15 0.59 6.59
C HIS A 90 -22.43 1.95 6.59
N ASP A 91 -22.50 2.72 7.68
CA ASP A 91 -21.84 4.02 7.81
C ASP A 91 -20.34 3.86 8.09
N PHE A 92 -19.91 2.73 8.68
CA PHE A 92 -18.54 2.55 9.15
C PHE A 92 -17.86 1.24 8.72
N CYS A 93 -18.56 0.30 8.06
CA CYS A 93 -17.95 -0.97 7.61
C CYS A 93 -16.74 -0.77 6.69
N PHE A 94 -16.69 0.36 5.97
CA PHE A 94 -15.57 0.77 5.13
C PHE A 94 -14.22 0.81 5.87
N LEU A 95 -14.20 1.09 7.17
CA LEU A 95 -12.98 1.10 7.98
C LEU A 95 -12.36 -0.29 8.06
N THR A 96 -13.20 -1.28 8.39
CA THR A 96 -12.79 -2.68 8.51
C THR A 96 -12.52 -3.34 7.17
N GLU A 97 -13.31 -3.01 6.14
CA GLU A 97 -13.11 -3.48 4.77
C GLU A 97 -11.83 -2.89 4.16
N GLY A 98 -11.59 -1.60 4.36
CA GLY A 98 -10.41 -0.90 3.87
C GLY A 98 -9.12 -1.45 4.47
N VAL A 99 -9.06 -1.65 5.80
CA VAL A 99 -7.86 -2.22 6.44
C VAL A 99 -7.64 -3.69 6.07
N ALA A 100 -8.71 -4.46 5.84
CA ALA A 100 -8.60 -5.83 5.34
C ALA A 100 -8.00 -5.84 3.92
N GLN A 101 -8.49 -4.98 3.02
CA GLN A 101 -7.92 -4.83 1.68
C GLN A 101 -6.45 -4.41 1.74
N VAL A 102 -6.07 -3.51 2.66
CA VAL A 102 -4.67 -3.12 2.85
C VAL A 102 -3.83 -4.33 3.24
N ARG A 103 -4.22 -5.06 4.29
CA ARG A 103 -3.52 -6.24 4.77
C ARG A 103 -3.33 -7.28 3.66
N ASP A 104 -4.40 -7.61 2.95
CA ASP A 104 -4.38 -8.67 1.94
C ASP A 104 -3.53 -8.25 0.72
N SER A 105 -3.58 -6.98 0.34
CA SER A 105 -2.74 -6.44 -0.73
C SER A 105 -1.26 -6.41 -0.36
N ARG A 106 -0.90 -6.10 0.90
CA ARG A 106 0.50 -6.18 1.39
C ARG A 106 1.01 -7.62 1.36
N ARG A 107 0.18 -8.57 1.81
CA ARG A 107 0.51 -9.99 1.77
C ARG A 107 0.80 -10.45 0.34
N PHE A 108 -0.01 -10.03 -0.62
CA PHE A 108 0.18 -10.37 -2.03
C PHE A 108 1.43 -9.70 -2.60
N LEU A 109 1.61 -8.39 -2.43
CA LEU A 109 2.77 -7.64 -2.91
C LEU A 109 4.10 -8.18 -2.39
N LYS A 110 4.14 -8.63 -1.12
CA LYS A 110 5.29 -9.36 -0.58
C LYS A 110 5.69 -10.52 -1.49
N TRP A 111 4.73 -11.34 -1.91
CA TRP A 111 4.99 -12.49 -2.79
C TRP A 111 5.21 -12.09 -4.24
N THR A 112 4.68 -10.96 -4.72
CA THR A 112 5.01 -10.48 -6.07
C THR A 112 6.50 -10.12 -6.19
N TYR A 113 7.17 -9.66 -5.13
CA TYR A 113 8.63 -9.47 -5.16
C TYR A 113 9.41 -10.78 -5.19
N ALA A 114 8.96 -11.81 -4.47
CA ALA A 114 9.56 -13.15 -4.58
C ALA A 114 9.39 -13.70 -6.00
N HIS A 115 8.19 -13.60 -6.56
CA HIS A 115 7.91 -13.95 -7.96
C HIS A 115 8.82 -13.17 -8.93
N GLY A 116 8.89 -11.84 -8.78
CA GLY A 116 9.72 -10.98 -9.61
C GLY A 116 11.21 -11.35 -9.61
N PHE A 117 11.72 -11.87 -8.49
CA PHE A 117 13.10 -12.32 -8.37
C PHE A 117 13.37 -13.68 -9.04
N PHE A 118 12.47 -14.65 -8.88
CA PHE A 118 12.70 -16.01 -9.40
C PHE A 118 12.24 -16.21 -10.85
N THR A 119 11.34 -15.35 -11.36
CA THR A 119 10.81 -15.46 -12.71
C THR A 119 11.77 -14.86 -13.73
N THR A 120 11.95 -15.58 -14.84
CA THR A 120 12.69 -15.08 -16.01
C THR A 120 11.71 -14.46 -16.99
N PHE A 121 11.64 -13.14 -17.00
CA PHE A 121 10.79 -12.37 -17.91
C PHE A 121 11.51 -11.98 -19.20
N THR A 122 10.78 -11.89 -20.31
CA THR A 122 11.17 -11.01 -21.42
C THR A 122 11.10 -9.55 -20.99
N ALA A 123 11.68 -8.64 -21.77
CA ALA A 123 11.64 -7.21 -21.47
C ALA A 123 10.20 -6.67 -21.34
N ASP A 124 9.33 -7.04 -22.29
CA ASP A 124 7.93 -6.59 -22.30
C ASP A 124 7.13 -7.15 -21.13
N GLN A 125 7.34 -8.44 -20.81
CA GLN A 125 6.70 -9.09 -19.66
C GLN A 125 7.12 -8.42 -18.35
N ARG A 126 8.41 -8.11 -18.18
CA ARG A 126 8.92 -7.42 -17.00
C ARG A 126 8.30 -6.04 -16.88
N GLN A 127 8.29 -5.26 -17.96
CA GLN A 127 7.73 -3.91 -17.95
C GLN A 127 6.24 -3.93 -17.58
N LEU A 128 5.46 -4.86 -18.14
CA LEU A 128 4.05 -4.99 -17.85
C LEU A 128 3.80 -5.42 -16.40
N PHE A 129 4.55 -6.41 -15.91
CA PHE A 129 4.50 -6.85 -14.51
C PHE A 129 4.82 -5.71 -13.54
N GLU A 130 5.93 -5.01 -13.76
CA GLU A 130 6.37 -3.89 -12.93
C GLU A 130 5.38 -2.72 -12.98
N PHE A 131 4.75 -2.47 -14.14
CA PHE A 131 3.70 -1.47 -14.27
C PHE A 131 2.48 -1.81 -13.40
N HIS A 132 1.94 -3.02 -13.51
CA HIS A 132 0.79 -3.44 -12.71
C HIS A 132 1.10 -3.47 -11.21
N GLN A 133 2.30 -3.95 -10.84
CA GLN A 133 2.77 -3.90 -9.46
C GLN A 133 2.82 -2.46 -8.93
N ALA A 134 3.37 -1.52 -9.71
CA ALA A 134 3.44 -0.12 -9.33
C ALA A 134 2.05 0.53 -9.17
N GLN A 135 1.09 0.21 -10.03
CA GLN A 135 -0.30 0.71 -9.91
C GLN A 135 -0.96 0.24 -8.60
N LEU A 136 -0.78 -1.04 -8.27
CA LEU A 136 -1.27 -1.61 -7.03
C LEU A 136 -0.61 -0.94 -5.81
N GLU A 137 0.73 -0.86 -5.79
CA GLU A 137 1.47 -0.24 -4.69
C GLU A 137 1.09 1.22 -4.48
N GLY A 138 1.11 2.03 -5.54
CA GLY A 138 0.82 3.45 -5.43
C GLY A 138 -0.60 3.73 -4.92
N THR A 139 -1.58 2.96 -5.39
CA THR A 139 -2.97 3.12 -4.92
C THR A 139 -3.16 2.59 -3.50
N LEU A 140 -2.49 1.48 -3.16
CA LEU A 140 -2.49 0.91 -1.82
C LEU A 140 -1.90 1.87 -0.79
N GLU A 141 -0.79 2.55 -1.10
CA GLU A 141 -0.19 3.56 -0.21
C GLU A 141 -1.16 4.71 0.07
N ARG A 142 -1.94 5.15 -0.93
CA ARG A 142 -2.96 6.20 -0.74
C ARG A 142 -4.09 5.75 0.18
N LEU A 143 -4.55 4.50 0.06
CA LEU A 143 -5.55 3.93 0.96
C LEU A 143 -4.99 3.77 2.38
N SER A 144 -3.77 3.24 2.52
CA SER A 144 -3.08 3.07 3.80
C SER A 144 -2.95 4.42 4.51
N ASP A 145 -2.46 5.44 3.80
CA ASP A 145 -2.27 6.79 4.34
C ASP A 145 -3.59 7.41 4.82
N LEU A 146 -4.65 7.30 4.02
CA LEU A 146 -5.98 7.79 4.40
C LEU A 146 -6.49 7.11 5.69
N LEU A 147 -6.33 5.80 5.83
CA LEU A 147 -6.83 5.09 7.01
C LEU A 147 -5.94 5.29 8.25
N GLU A 148 -4.63 5.45 8.07
CA GLU A 148 -3.67 5.58 9.16
C GLU A 148 -3.57 7.01 9.71
N ASN A 149 -3.51 8.00 8.82
CA ASN A 149 -3.19 9.38 9.19
C ASN A 149 -4.44 10.27 9.32
N HIS A 150 -5.60 9.86 8.80
CA HIS A 150 -6.82 10.63 8.96
C HIS A 150 -7.38 10.53 10.38
N ASN A 151 -7.75 11.66 10.97
CA ASN A 151 -8.28 11.70 12.34
C ASN A 151 -9.81 11.62 12.35
N PHE A 152 -10.33 10.39 12.25
CA PHE A 152 -11.77 10.14 12.24
C PHE A 152 -12.51 10.61 13.50
N GLU A 153 -11.85 10.63 14.67
CA GLU A 153 -12.48 11.01 15.95
C GLU A 153 -12.93 12.48 15.96
N THR A 154 -12.28 13.34 15.17
CA THR A 154 -12.64 14.77 15.06
C THR A 154 -14.04 15.00 14.50
N TYR A 155 -14.60 14.04 13.75
CA TYR A 155 -15.96 14.16 13.21
C TYR A 155 -17.04 13.88 14.23
N PHE A 156 -16.67 13.52 15.45
CA PHE A 156 -17.61 13.06 16.46
C PHE A 156 -17.45 13.81 17.79
N SER A 157 -16.76 14.96 17.76
CA SER A 157 -16.67 15.83 18.93
C SER A 157 -18.00 16.54 19.20
N PRO A 158 -18.28 16.94 20.45
CA PRO A 158 -19.51 17.67 20.80
C PRO A 158 -19.75 18.96 19.99
N GLU A 159 -18.68 19.55 19.46
CA GLU A 159 -18.70 20.76 18.64
C GLU A 159 -18.96 20.48 17.16
N THR A 160 -19.14 19.21 16.76
CA THR A 160 -19.36 18.85 15.36
C THR A 160 -20.77 19.24 14.91
N GLU A 161 -20.85 20.22 14.02
CA GLU A 161 -22.12 20.70 13.45
C GLU A 161 -22.64 19.82 12.30
N SER A 162 -21.78 19.03 11.65
CA SER A 162 -22.15 18.24 10.46
C SER A 162 -21.27 17.02 10.24
N TYR A 163 -21.90 15.89 9.89
CA TYR A 163 -21.22 14.66 9.48
C TYR A 163 -20.89 14.60 7.98
N VAL A 164 -21.24 15.61 7.19
CA VAL A 164 -20.92 15.64 5.74
C VAL A 164 -19.43 15.40 5.46
N PRO A 165 -18.48 16.01 6.20
CA PRO A 165 -17.06 15.73 6.02
C PRO A 165 -16.68 14.26 6.25
N PHE A 166 -17.28 13.59 7.25
CA PHE A 166 -17.08 12.15 7.48
C PHE A 166 -17.56 11.33 6.29
N TYR A 167 -18.75 11.60 5.77
CA TYR A 167 -19.29 10.88 4.62
C TYR A 167 -18.48 11.10 3.33
N ASN A 168 -17.86 12.26 3.16
CA ASN A 168 -16.94 12.51 2.04
C ASN A 168 -15.69 11.62 2.13
N VAL A 169 -15.09 11.52 3.33
CA VAL A 169 -13.93 10.63 3.55
C VAL A 169 -14.31 9.17 3.42
N ARG A 170 -15.49 8.77 3.91
CA ARG A 170 -16.04 7.43 3.69
C ARG A 170 -16.11 7.09 2.20
N GLN A 171 -16.68 7.98 1.38
CA GLN A 171 -16.78 7.77 -0.07
C GLN A 171 -15.39 7.64 -0.72
N GLN A 172 -14.44 8.48 -0.32
CA GLN A 172 -13.07 8.41 -0.78
C GLN A 172 -12.40 7.07 -0.41
N ALA A 173 -12.54 6.64 0.84
CA ALA A 173 -11.99 5.38 1.33
C ALA A 173 -12.60 4.18 0.57
N MET A 174 -13.92 4.12 0.43
CA MET A 174 -14.60 3.06 -0.32
C MET A 174 -14.15 3.00 -1.78
N SER A 175 -14.03 4.16 -2.44
CA SER A 175 -13.55 4.25 -3.81
C SER A 175 -12.12 3.72 -3.94
N LEU A 176 -11.21 4.15 -3.06
CA LEU A 176 -9.83 3.66 -3.03
C LEU A 176 -9.77 2.16 -2.75
N THR A 177 -10.53 1.65 -1.78
CA THR A 177 -10.64 0.22 -1.49
C THR A 177 -11.06 -0.58 -2.73
N GLY A 178 -12.07 -0.11 -3.46
CA GLY A 178 -12.52 -0.74 -4.70
C GLY A 178 -11.45 -0.72 -5.81
N VAL A 179 -10.74 0.39 -5.99
CA VAL A 179 -9.66 0.49 -7.00
C VAL A 179 -8.48 -0.42 -6.64
N VAL A 180 -8.07 -0.46 -5.36
CA VAL A 180 -7.02 -1.38 -4.89
C VAL A 180 -7.43 -2.83 -5.14
N GLY A 181 -8.68 -3.20 -4.82
CA GLY A 181 -9.21 -4.52 -5.09
C GLY A 181 -9.16 -4.92 -6.56
N LYS A 182 -9.45 -3.99 -7.49
CA LYS A 182 -9.34 -4.22 -8.94
C LYS A 182 -7.89 -4.44 -9.38
N PHE A 183 -6.95 -3.58 -8.97
CA PHE A 183 -5.54 -3.75 -9.33
C PHE A 183 -4.96 -5.04 -8.74
N PHE A 184 -5.37 -5.40 -7.53
CA PHE A 184 -5.03 -6.67 -6.90
C PHE A 184 -5.51 -7.85 -7.75
N ALA A 185 -6.80 -7.90 -8.07
CA ALA A 185 -7.39 -9.01 -8.82
C ALA A 185 -6.76 -9.15 -10.20
N HIS A 186 -6.59 -8.05 -10.94
CA HIS A 186 -5.96 -8.09 -12.26
C HIS A 186 -4.53 -8.61 -12.22
N LEU A 187 -3.71 -8.15 -11.26
CA LEU A 187 -2.33 -8.64 -11.15
C LEU A 187 -2.28 -10.10 -10.68
N GLN A 188 -3.17 -10.51 -9.78
CA GLN A 188 -3.29 -11.89 -9.34
C GLN A 188 -3.65 -12.80 -10.51
N GLU A 189 -4.72 -12.50 -11.24
CA GLU A 189 -5.16 -13.25 -12.41
C GLU A 189 -4.05 -13.33 -13.47
N ALA A 190 -3.34 -12.21 -13.69
CA ALA A 190 -2.27 -12.16 -14.68
C ALA A 190 -1.07 -13.06 -14.34
N ILE A 191 -0.77 -13.24 -13.05
CA ILE A 191 0.25 -14.18 -12.56
C ILE A 191 -0.27 -15.62 -12.59
N GLU A 192 -1.51 -15.86 -12.16
CA GLU A 192 -2.08 -17.22 -12.06
C GLU A 192 -2.33 -17.87 -13.42
N GLN A 193 -2.78 -17.08 -14.40
CA GLN A 193 -3.12 -17.56 -15.74
C GLN A 193 -1.93 -17.50 -16.71
N ASP A 194 -0.76 -17.06 -16.24
CA ASP A 194 0.40 -16.81 -17.08
C ASP A 194 0.09 -15.84 -18.26
N THR A 195 -0.95 -15.00 -18.12
CA THR A 195 -1.39 -14.10 -19.20
C THR A 195 -0.44 -12.93 -19.39
N LEU A 196 0.43 -12.65 -18.40
CA LEU A 196 1.59 -11.80 -18.61
C LEU A 196 2.51 -12.34 -19.72
N PHE A 197 2.47 -13.65 -20.02
CA PHE A 197 3.43 -14.34 -20.88
C PHE A 197 2.86 -14.77 -22.24
N THR A 198 1.58 -14.49 -22.52
CA THR A 198 0.93 -14.77 -23.81
C THR A 198 0.80 -13.49 -24.63
N VAL A 199 1.80 -13.22 -25.46
CA VAL A 199 1.74 -12.25 -26.57
C VAL A 199 1.89 -13.01 -27.87
#